data_AF-A0A4Q5NK47-F1
#
_entry.id   AF-A0A4Q5NK47-F1
#
_cell.length_a   1.000
_cell.length_b   1.000
_cell.length_c   1.000
_cell.angle_alpha   90.00
_cell.angle_beta   90.00
_cell.angle_gamma   90.00
#
_symmetry.space_group_name_H-M   'P 1'
#
loop_
_entity.id
_entity.type
_entity.pdbx_description
1 polymer ?
#
loop_
_entity_poly.entity_id
_entity_poly.type
_entity_poly.pdbx_seq_one_letter_code
_entity_poly.pdbx_strand_id
1 'polypeptide(L)'
;MSLQNLLALPYGGVAAATALNLSELLALPYTGNSPFSQGLTSDDFRVLVRQYGERVRWLRAAEIPTGPNGESANSTGKVFIEQPLPDEVRVFLTRTNRDLQNTDFSVLSAGSTQLSFLPDELSPRRDDRFIALDRAFAARHTFTASGTSFDALPHTDIAALEAVFAPGQRLLPTRYEVAQSGIHWLGSPPSGTIVALYTYRPHFEWLGEDDHSAPRGTNAQSLPNSGPLRLLTAREE
;
A
#
# COMPACT_ATOMS: atom_id res chain seq x y z
N MET A 1 23.78 34.13 -23.05
CA MET A 1 24.34 33.36 -21.93
C MET A 1 23.68 31.99 -21.94
N SER A 2 24.47 30.91 -21.92
CA SER A 2 23.99 29.52 -22.05
C SER A 2 23.48 28.95 -20.71
N LEU A 3 22.50 28.04 -20.81
CA LEU A 3 21.84 27.28 -19.72
C LEU A 3 22.73 26.19 -19.09
N GLN A 4 24.06 26.39 -19.02
CA GLN A 4 24.99 25.44 -18.41
C GLN A 4 25.40 25.80 -16.96
N ASN A 5 24.89 26.90 -16.40
CA ASN A 5 25.31 27.38 -15.08
C ASN A 5 24.36 27.06 -13.91
N LEU A 6 23.37 26.17 -14.07
CA LEU A 6 22.45 25.81 -12.99
C LEU A 6 22.71 24.43 -12.35
N LEU A 7 23.78 23.73 -12.77
CA LEU A 7 24.18 22.43 -12.21
C LEU A 7 25.48 22.47 -11.38
N ALA A 8 25.91 23.64 -10.93
CA ALA A 8 27.12 23.78 -10.14
C ALA A 8 26.81 24.28 -8.72
N LEU A 9 26.34 23.40 -7.84
CA LEU A 9 26.74 23.45 -6.43
C LEU A 9 27.02 22.02 -5.91
N PRO A 10 28.14 21.82 -5.20
CA PRO A 10 28.62 20.51 -4.78
C PRO A 10 27.88 20.02 -3.53
N TYR A 11 27.79 18.70 -3.40
CA TYR A 11 27.36 18.00 -2.20
C TYR A 11 28.06 18.53 -0.93
N GLY A 12 27.26 18.92 0.05
CA GLY A 12 27.72 19.16 1.42
C GLY A 12 26.61 19.71 2.30
N GLY A 13 26.06 18.86 3.18
CA GLY A 13 25.28 19.30 4.33
C GLY A 13 23.78 19.03 4.24
N VAL A 14 23.30 18.34 5.27
CA VAL A 14 21.92 18.01 5.62
C VAL A 14 20.96 19.20 5.47
N ALA A 15 19.71 18.88 5.08
CA ALA A 15 18.49 19.70 5.10
C ALA A 15 18.27 20.66 3.92
N ALA A 16 17.52 20.17 2.92
CA ALA A 16 16.37 20.83 2.28
C ALA A 16 16.11 20.21 0.90
N ALA A 17 15.64 18.96 0.87
CA ALA A 17 14.75 18.56 -0.22
C ALA A 17 13.41 19.24 0.07
N THR A 18 13.35 20.55 -0.16
CA THR A 18 12.09 21.29 -0.17
C THR A 18 11.19 20.60 -1.18
N ALA A 19 10.14 19.97 -0.67
CA ALA A 19 9.02 19.52 -1.45
C ALA A 19 8.67 20.63 -2.44
N LEU A 20 8.85 20.35 -3.73
CA LEU A 20 8.19 21.13 -4.77
C LEU A 20 6.72 21.12 -4.43
N ASN A 21 6.23 22.25 -3.96
CA ASN A 21 4.88 22.38 -3.46
C ASN A 21 3.96 22.18 -4.68
N LEU A 22 2.99 21.29 -4.61
CA LEU A 22 2.09 20.99 -5.75
C LEU A 22 1.47 22.29 -6.31
N SER A 23 1.27 23.27 -5.43
CA SER A 23 0.81 24.63 -5.73
C SER A 23 1.76 25.42 -6.66
N GLU A 24 3.07 25.26 -6.53
CA GLU A 24 4.07 25.92 -7.40
C GLU A 24 4.14 25.27 -8.78
N LEU A 25 3.98 23.94 -8.84
CA LEU A 25 3.84 23.19 -10.09
C LEU A 25 2.58 23.58 -10.87
N LEU A 26 1.49 23.88 -10.16
CA LEU A 26 0.21 24.34 -10.74
C LEU A 26 0.20 25.86 -11.04
N ALA A 27 1.12 26.64 -10.47
CA ALA A 27 1.22 28.09 -10.66
C ALA A 27 2.17 28.51 -11.79
N LEU A 28 2.84 27.56 -12.44
CA LEU A 28 3.65 27.87 -13.62
C LEU A 28 2.75 28.47 -14.71
N PRO A 29 3.06 29.68 -15.21
CA PRO A 29 2.23 30.30 -16.23
C PRO A 29 2.28 29.42 -17.48
N TYR A 30 1.10 28.96 -17.92
CA TYR A 30 0.90 28.30 -19.21
C TYR A 30 1.13 29.33 -20.33
N THR A 31 2.37 29.77 -20.51
CA THR A 31 2.76 30.54 -21.68
C THR A 31 2.88 29.56 -22.85
N GLY A 32 2.19 29.85 -23.95
CA GLY A 32 1.89 28.95 -25.08
C GLY A 32 3.07 28.37 -25.89
N ASN A 33 4.29 28.36 -25.34
CA ASN A 33 5.47 27.66 -25.86
C ASN A 33 6.11 26.72 -24.83
N SER A 34 5.45 26.48 -23.70
CA SER A 34 5.87 25.45 -22.75
C SER A 34 5.66 24.06 -23.37
N PRO A 35 6.60 23.09 -23.24
CA PRO A 35 6.36 21.71 -23.68
C PRO A 35 5.12 21.08 -22.99
N PHE A 36 4.66 21.67 -21.89
CA PHE A 36 3.42 21.31 -21.21
C PHE A 36 2.14 21.90 -21.86
N SER A 37 2.23 22.72 -22.90
CA SER A 37 1.07 23.26 -23.62
C SER A 37 0.31 22.20 -24.41
N GLN A 38 0.91 21.03 -24.64
CA GLN A 38 0.26 19.86 -25.24
C GLN A 38 -0.34 18.90 -24.21
N GLY A 39 -0.28 19.24 -22.91
CA GLY A 39 -0.67 18.34 -21.82
C GLY A 39 0.38 17.29 -21.50
N LEU A 40 0.26 16.64 -20.34
CA LEU A 40 1.12 15.50 -19.98
C LEU A 40 0.80 14.29 -20.86
N THR A 41 1.84 13.63 -21.37
CA THR A 41 1.72 12.41 -22.17
C THR A 41 1.75 11.14 -21.30
N SER A 42 1.40 10.00 -21.87
CA SER A 42 1.49 8.69 -21.19
C SER A 42 2.91 8.39 -20.72
N ASP A 43 3.92 8.73 -21.53
CA ASP A 43 5.32 8.50 -21.17
C ASP A 43 5.79 9.40 -20.02
N ASP A 44 5.30 10.64 -19.95
CA ASP A 44 5.56 11.53 -18.81
C ASP A 44 5.00 10.93 -17.51
N PHE A 45 3.77 10.40 -17.55
CA PHE A 45 3.18 9.72 -16.41
C PHE A 45 3.97 8.46 -16.04
N ARG A 46 4.42 7.67 -17.02
CA ARG A 46 5.24 6.48 -16.76
C ARG A 46 6.57 6.82 -16.09
N VAL A 47 7.23 7.90 -16.49
CA VAL A 47 8.43 8.41 -15.80
C VAL A 47 8.12 8.78 -14.36
N LEU A 48 7.03 9.53 -14.13
CA LEU A 48 6.62 9.94 -12.78
C LEU A 48 6.26 8.73 -11.90
N VAL A 49 5.49 7.79 -12.43
CA VAL A 49 5.10 6.55 -11.73
C VAL A 49 6.33 5.72 -11.37
N ARG A 50 7.31 5.58 -12.27
CA ARG A 50 8.55 4.86 -11.99
C ARG A 50 9.43 5.56 -10.95
N GLN A 51 9.44 6.89 -10.96
CA GLN A 51 10.28 7.68 -10.07
C GLN A 51 9.70 7.81 -8.66
N TYR A 52 8.39 7.98 -8.54
CA TYR A 52 7.72 8.34 -7.29
C TYR A 52 6.68 7.33 -6.82
N GLY A 53 6.32 6.37 -7.66
CA GLY A 53 5.39 5.31 -7.31
C GLY A 53 6.04 4.23 -6.45
N GLU A 54 5.20 3.37 -5.91
CA GLU A 54 5.54 2.31 -4.97
C GLU A 54 5.38 0.94 -5.61
N ARG A 55 6.11 -0.04 -5.09
CA ARG A 55 5.95 -1.45 -5.46
C ARG A 55 4.78 -2.07 -4.72
N VAL A 56 4.02 -2.88 -5.44
CA VAL A 56 2.94 -3.68 -4.91
C VAL A 56 3.06 -5.13 -5.36
N ARG A 57 2.61 -6.06 -4.53
CA ARG A 57 2.21 -7.40 -5.03
C ARG A 57 0.74 -7.33 -5.40
N TRP A 58 0.40 -7.86 -6.56
CA TRP A 58 -0.99 -7.96 -7.02
C TRP A 58 -1.46 -9.39 -6.88
N LEU A 59 -2.52 -9.57 -6.09
CA LEU A 59 -3.19 -10.84 -5.91
C LEU A 59 -4.56 -10.78 -6.58
N ARG A 60 -4.76 -11.56 -7.63
CA ARG A 60 -6.01 -11.58 -8.37
C ARG A 60 -7.02 -12.48 -7.69
N ALA A 61 -8.23 -11.97 -7.48
CA ALA A 61 -9.33 -12.75 -6.95
C ALA A 61 -9.85 -13.74 -8.00
N ALA A 62 -10.01 -14.99 -7.62
CA ALA A 62 -10.71 -16.00 -8.39
C ALA A 62 -11.73 -16.73 -7.51
N GLU A 63 -12.90 -17.00 -8.08
CA GLU A 63 -13.93 -17.80 -7.41
C GLU A 63 -13.46 -19.24 -7.31
N ILE A 64 -13.65 -19.86 -6.14
CA ILE A 64 -13.35 -21.28 -5.98
C ILE A 64 -14.48 -22.05 -6.68
N PRO A 65 -14.18 -22.92 -7.64
CA PRO A 65 -15.20 -23.80 -8.18
C PRO A 65 -15.75 -24.66 -7.03
N THR A 66 -17.04 -24.55 -6.76
CA THR A 66 -17.76 -25.33 -5.74
C THR A 66 -17.80 -26.81 -6.15
N GLY A 67 -16.69 -27.52 -5.90
CA GLY A 67 -16.58 -28.96 -6.05
C GLY A 67 -16.82 -29.70 -4.72
N PRO A 68 -17.13 -31.00 -4.75
CA PRO A 68 -17.46 -31.80 -3.55
C PRO A 68 -16.32 -31.94 -2.51
N ASN A 69 -15.11 -31.46 -2.82
CA ASN A 69 -13.91 -31.65 -2.00
C ASN A 69 -13.44 -30.38 -1.26
N GLY A 70 -14.22 -29.30 -1.26
CA GLY A 70 -14.08 -28.21 -0.29
C GLY A 70 -12.67 -27.63 -0.11
N GLU A 71 -12.02 -27.20 -1.19
CA GLU A 71 -10.78 -26.43 -1.08
C GLU A 71 -11.03 -25.15 -0.28
N SER A 72 -10.18 -24.89 0.71
CA SER A 72 -10.43 -23.92 1.77
C SER A 72 -10.55 -22.50 1.22
N ALA A 73 -11.79 -22.01 1.21
CA ALA A 73 -12.11 -20.62 1.00
C ALA A 73 -11.50 -19.75 2.10
N ASN A 74 -11.07 -18.54 1.73
CA ASN A 74 -11.10 -17.46 2.70
C ASN A 74 -12.56 -17.24 3.17
N SER A 75 -12.78 -16.42 4.19
CA SER A 75 -14.12 -16.11 4.71
C SER A 75 -15.12 -15.59 3.66
N THR A 76 -14.65 -15.23 2.46
CA THR A 76 -15.43 -14.67 1.34
C THR A 76 -15.67 -15.63 0.16
N GLY A 77 -15.20 -16.88 0.21
CA GLY A 77 -15.40 -17.83 -0.91
C GLY A 77 -14.42 -17.68 -2.08
N LYS A 78 -13.31 -16.95 -1.90
CA LYS A 78 -12.36 -16.60 -2.96
C LYS A 78 -10.98 -17.18 -2.68
N VAL A 79 -10.25 -17.47 -3.75
CA VAL A 79 -8.80 -17.70 -3.74
C VAL A 79 -8.10 -16.52 -4.38
N PHE A 80 -6.87 -16.27 -3.93
CA PHE A 80 -6.04 -15.18 -4.42
C PHE A 80 -4.80 -15.74 -5.09
N ILE A 81 -4.63 -15.42 -6.37
CA ILE A 81 -3.51 -15.90 -7.18
C ILE A 81 -2.60 -14.71 -7.46
N GLU A 82 -1.36 -14.80 -6.98
CA GLU A 82 -0.35 -13.77 -7.24
C GLU A 82 -0.09 -13.64 -8.74
N GLN A 83 -0.22 -12.40 -9.23
CA GLN A 83 0.10 -12.05 -10.60
C GLN A 83 1.54 -11.53 -10.62
N PRO A 84 2.43 -12.12 -11.43
CA PRO A 84 3.79 -11.61 -11.54
C PRO A 84 3.77 -10.22 -12.15
N LEU A 85 4.43 -9.26 -11.48
CA LEU A 85 4.62 -7.91 -11.98
C LEU A 85 6.10 -7.69 -12.32
N PRO A 86 6.42 -7.06 -13.46
CA PRO A 86 7.77 -6.62 -13.74
C PRO A 86 8.31 -5.66 -12.67
N ASP A 87 9.63 -5.69 -12.46
CA ASP A 87 10.31 -4.89 -11.43
C ASP A 87 10.22 -3.38 -11.65
N GLU A 88 9.80 -2.93 -12.82
CA GLU A 88 9.59 -1.51 -13.18
C GLU A 88 8.16 -1.02 -12.94
N VAL A 89 7.19 -1.92 -12.76
CA VAL A 89 5.79 -1.54 -12.53
C VAL A 89 5.65 -0.93 -11.15
N ARG A 90 5.09 0.27 -11.10
CA ARG A 90 4.87 1.05 -9.87
C ARG A 90 3.46 1.59 -9.88
N VAL A 91 2.96 1.93 -8.70
CA VAL A 91 1.64 2.53 -8.52
C VAL A 91 1.70 3.69 -7.54
N PHE A 92 0.78 4.63 -7.66
CA PHE A 92 0.60 5.64 -6.63
C PHE A 92 -0.45 5.17 -5.63
N LEU A 93 -0.06 5.07 -4.36
CA LEU A 93 -0.98 4.86 -3.25
C LEU A 93 -1.22 6.19 -2.54
N THR A 94 -2.32 6.87 -2.87
CA THR A 94 -2.67 8.13 -2.23
C THR A 94 -3.67 7.89 -1.11
N ARG A 95 -3.47 8.53 0.04
CA ARG A 95 -4.47 8.52 1.11
C ARG A 95 -5.33 9.76 0.97
N THR A 96 -6.55 9.59 0.46
CA THR A 96 -7.53 10.67 0.42
C THR A 96 -8.23 10.71 1.77
N ASN A 97 -7.77 11.59 2.66
CA ASN A 97 -8.62 12.04 3.76
C ASN A 97 -9.61 13.03 3.14
N ARG A 98 -10.76 12.55 2.63
CA ARG A 98 -11.88 13.46 2.36
C ARG A 98 -12.54 13.75 3.70
N ASP A 99 -12.24 14.91 4.27
CA ASP A 99 -13.04 15.47 5.34
C ASP A 99 -14.38 15.91 4.73
N LEU A 100 -15.42 15.10 4.92
CA LEU A 100 -16.79 15.55 4.65
C LEU A 100 -17.26 16.34 5.89
N GLN A 101 -17.29 17.66 5.77
CA GLN A 101 -17.99 18.50 6.74
C GLN A 101 -19.50 18.32 6.52
N ASN A 102 -20.14 17.55 7.41
CA ASN A 102 -21.59 17.57 7.58
C ASN A 102 -21.90 18.54 8.73
N THR A 103 -22.81 19.50 8.50
CA THR A 103 -23.21 20.52 9.49
C THR A 103 -23.83 19.95 10.76
N ASP A 104 -24.36 18.72 10.72
CA ASP A 104 -25.07 18.11 11.84
C ASP A 104 -24.23 17.09 12.63
N PHE A 105 -23.15 16.59 12.04
CA PHE A 105 -22.26 15.60 12.64
C PHE A 105 -20.82 16.02 12.40
N SER A 106 -20.15 16.48 13.46
CA SER A 106 -18.72 16.79 13.50
C SER A 106 -17.87 15.78 12.70
N VAL A 107 -16.97 16.32 11.87
CA VAL A 107 -15.95 15.69 10.98
C VAL A 107 -15.99 14.16 10.93
N LEU A 108 -16.56 13.63 9.84
CA LEU A 108 -16.40 12.23 9.45
C LEU A 108 -15.19 12.11 8.51
N SER A 109 -14.03 11.74 9.04
CA SER A 109 -12.86 11.40 8.22
C SER A 109 -13.02 9.97 7.68
N ALA A 110 -13.72 9.81 6.56
CA ALA A 110 -13.73 8.55 5.81
C ALA A 110 -12.52 8.54 4.86
N GLY A 111 -11.36 8.13 5.36
CA GLY A 111 -10.15 8.02 4.55
C GLY A 111 -10.25 6.86 3.56
N SER A 112 -10.45 7.13 2.27
CA SER A 112 -10.28 6.13 1.22
C SER A 112 -8.84 6.18 0.70
N THR A 113 -8.14 5.05 0.78
CA THR A 113 -6.88 4.92 0.04
C THR A 113 -7.25 4.79 -1.44
N GLN A 114 -6.48 5.40 -2.33
CA GLN A 114 -6.67 5.30 -3.77
C GLN A 114 -5.42 4.68 -4.39
N LEU A 115 -5.63 3.85 -5.40
CA LEU A 115 -4.58 3.29 -6.24
C LEU A 115 -4.66 3.95 -7.60
N SER A 116 -3.57 4.57 -8.06
CA SER A 116 -3.42 5.02 -9.44
C SER A 116 -2.34 4.22 -10.16
N PHE A 117 -2.64 3.75 -11.36
CA PHE A 117 -1.81 2.82 -12.13
C PHE A 117 -1.91 3.09 -13.63
N LEU A 118 -0.93 2.61 -14.40
CA LEU A 118 -0.99 2.61 -15.86
C LEU A 118 -1.83 1.42 -16.33
N PRO A 119 -2.88 1.64 -17.14
CA PRO A 119 -3.87 0.61 -17.49
C PRO A 119 -3.32 -0.51 -18.39
N ASP A 120 -2.21 -0.27 -19.08
CA ASP A 120 -1.47 -1.27 -19.86
C ASP A 120 -0.51 -2.10 -19.00
N GLU A 121 -0.11 -1.61 -17.83
CA GLU A 121 0.74 -2.32 -16.87
C GLU A 121 -0.07 -3.12 -15.84
N LEU A 122 -1.27 -2.63 -15.48
CA LEU A 122 -2.15 -3.22 -14.47
C LEU A 122 -3.62 -3.13 -14.91
N SER A 123 -4.36 -4.22 -14.71
CA SER A 123 -5.80 -4.26 -15.00
C SER A 123 -6.56 -4.91 -13.83
N PRO A 124 -6.69 -4.21 -12.69
CA PRO A 124 -7.36 -4.73 -11.51
C PRO A 124 -8.83 -5.03 -11.77
N ARG A 125 -9.30 -6.10 -11.16
CA ARG A 125 -10.72 -6.45 -11.06
C ARG A 125 -11.20 -6.22 -9.64
N ARG A 126 -12.50 -6.01 -9.51
CA ARG A 126 -13.15 -5.92 -8.19
C ARG A 126 -12.70 -7.10 -7.33
N ASP A 127 -12.41 -6.80 -6.07
CA ASP A 127 -11.94 -7.72 -5.03
C ASP A 127 -10.49 -8.22 -5.18
N ASP A 128 -9.77 -7.80 -6.21
CA ASP A 128 -8.32 -8.01 -6.28
C ASP A 128 -7.63 -7.34 -5.08
N ARG A 129 -6.55 -7.96 -4.61
CA ARG A 129 -5.78 -7.44 -3.47
C ARG A 129 -4.43 -6.89 -3.90
N PHE A 130 -4.00 -5.85 -3.21
CA PHE A 130 -2.73 -5.17 -3.39
C PHE A 130 -1.98 -5.10 -2.07
N ILE A 131 -0.75 -5.58 -2.05
CA ILE A 131 0.12 -5.53 -0.86
C ILE A 131 1.17 -4.47 -1.09
N ALA A 132 1.16 -3.40 -0.30
CA ALA A 132 2.15 -2.33 -0.42
C ALA A 132 3.49 -2.79 0.16
N LEU A 133 4.49 -2.95 -0.70
CA LEU A 133 5.80 -3.50 -0.30
C LEU A 133 6.70 -2.47 0.36
N ASP A 134 6.55 -1.21 -0.04
CA ASP A 134 7.37 -0.09 0.43
C ASP A 134 6.74 0.62 1.66
N ARG A 135 5.57 0.15 2.13
CA ARG A 135 4.89 0.66 3.34
C ARG A 135 4.89 -0.37 4.45
N ALA A 136 5.05 0.10 5.68
CA ALA A 136 4.94 -0.70 6.88
C ALA A 136 4.07 0.02 7.91
N PHE A 137 3.03 -0.66 8.41
CA PHE A 137 2.14 -0.15 9.44
C PHE A 137 2.47 -0.79 10.78
N ALA A 138 2.49 0.02 11.84
CA ALA A 138 2.72 -0.47 13.18
C ALA A 138 1.43 -1.04 13.77
N ALA A 139 1.55 -2.19 14.44
CA ALA A 139 0.47 -2.82 15.17
C ALA A 139 0.94 -3.26 16.56
N ARG A 140 -0.03 -3.29 17.48
CA ARG A 140 0.12 -3.86 18.81
C ARG A 140 -0.94 -4.95 18.97
N HIS A 141 -0.50 -6.16 19.33
CA HIS A 141 -1.40 -7.26 19.60
C HIS A 141 -1.14 -7.86 20.97
N THR A 142 -2.20 -8.05 21.75
CA THR A 142 -2.15 -8.73 23.04
C THR A 142 -2.89 -10.06 22.91
N PHE A 143 -2.24 -11.15 23.27
CA PHE A 143 -2.81 -12.51 23.17
C PHE A 143 -2.26 -13.41 24.26
N THR A 144 -2.89 -14.55 24.48
CA THR A 144 -2.35 -15.60 25.35
C THR A 144 -1.53 -16.55 24.50
N ALA A 145 -0.27 -16.76 24.86
CA ALA A 145 0.61 -17.69 24.19
C ALA A 145 -0.02 -19.09 24.14
N SER A 146 0.00 -19.73 22.98
CA SER A 146 -0.50 -21.09 22.80
C SER A 146 0.32 -22.15 23.54
N GLY A 147 1.54 -21.80 23.96
CA GLY A 147 2.51 -22.76 24.50
C GLY A 147 3.09 -23.69 23.43
N THR A 148 2.82 -23.43 22.15
CA THR A 148 3.41 -24.14 21.01
C THR A 148 4.60 -23.35 20.43
N SER A 149 5.32 -23.92 19.48
CA SER A 149 6.44 -23.22 18.82
C SER A 149 6.00 -22.03 17.97
N PHE A 150 4.70 -21.83 17.74
CA PHE A 150 4.19 -20.76 16.89
C PHE A 150 2.95 -20.09 17.50
N ASP A 151 2.95 -18.76 17.47
CA ASP A 151 1.75 -17.97 17.78
C ASP A 151 1.40 -17.08 16.59
N ALA A 152 0.16 -17.23 16.11
CA ALA A 152 -0.36 -16.44 14.99
C ALA A 152 -0.55 -14.98 15.39
N LEU A 153 -0.13 -14.06 14.51
CA LEU A 153 -0.48 -12.65 14.61
C LEU A 153 -1.69 -12.35 13.72
N PRO A 154 -2.47 -11.31 14.05
CA PRO A 154 -3.68 -11.00 13.30
C PRO A 154 -3.43 -10.55 11.84
N HIS A 155 -2.28 -9.92 11.55
CA HIS A 155 -1.96 -9.50 10.19
C HIS A 155 -1.06 -10.53 9.51
N THR A 156 -1.24 -10.72 8.20
CA THR A 156 -0.26 -11.43 7.37
C THR A 156 0.82 -10.47 6.85
N ASP A 157 1.85 -11.01 6.20
CA ASP A 157 3.04 -10.30 5.72
C ASP A 157 3.69 -9.40 6.80
N ILE A 158 3.96 -10.00 7.96
CA ILE A 158 4.71 -9.34 9.04
C ILE A 158 6.12 -8.99 8.54
N ALA A 159 6.45 -7.70 8.55
CA ALA A 159 7.73 -7.19 8.09
C ALA A 159 8.81 -7.31 9.19
N ALA A 160 8.47 -6.97 10.43
CA ALA A 160 9.37 -7.08 11.57
C ALA A 160 8.64 -7.18 12.91
N LEU A 161 9.24 -7.88 13.87
CA LEU A 161 8.85 -7.85 15.29
C LEU A 161 9.72 -6.85 16.03
N GLU A 162 9.14 -5.73 16.43
CA GLU A 162 9.84 -4.65 17.15
C GLU A 162 10.15 -5.05 18.60
N ALA A 163 9.15 -5.62 19.27
CA ALA A 163 9.29 -6.06 20.64
C ALA A 163 8.21 -7.06 21.02
N VAL A 164 8.57 -8.00 21.89
CA VAL A 164 7.64 -8.92 22.51
C VAL A 164 7.78 -8.79 24.02
N PHE A 165 6.65 -8.66 24.72
CA PHE A 165 6.59 -8.54 26.17
C PHE A 165 5.84 -9.72 26.76
N ALA A 166 6.46 -10.40 27.71
CA ALA A 166 5.80 -11.33 28.62
C ALA A 166 5.46 -10.58 29.93
N PRO A 167 4.69 -11.17 30.87
CA PRO A 167 4.30 -10.48 32.09
C PRO A 167 5.51 -9.88 32.83
N GLY A 168 5.56 -8.54 32.87
CA GLY A 168 6.60 -7.77 33.57
C GLY A 168 7.96 -7.66 32.87
N GLN A 169 8.17 -8.20 31.67
CA GLN A 169 9.47 -8.13 31.01
C GLN A 169 9.41 -8.14 29.47
N ARG A 170 10.37 -7.44 28.83
CA ARG A 170 10.64 -7.58 27.40
C ARG A 170 11.43 -8.86 27.15
N LEU A 171 10.98 -9.67 26.20
CA LEU A 171 11.71 -10.85 25.75
C LEU A 171 12.87 -10.45 24.84
N LEU A 172 13.97 -11.20 24.94
CA LEU A 172 15.15 -10.98 24.09
C LEU A 172 14.84 -11.43 22.65
N PRO A 173 15.30 -10.69 21.61
CA PRO A 173 15.12 -11.08 20.21
C PRO A 173 15.73 -12.44 19.85
N THR A 174 16.62 -13.00 20.67
CA THR A 174 17.18 -14.34 20.47
C THR A 174 16.20 -15.47 20.81
N ARG A 175 15.01 -15.16 21.35
CA ARG A 175 14.00 -16.14 21.76
C ARG A 175 12.86 -16.30 20.76
N TYR A 176 12.83 -15.49 19.71
CA TYR A 176 11.76 -15.52 18.73
C TYR A 176 12.26 -15.03 17.38
N GLU A 177 11.63 -15.50 16.32
CA GLU A 177 11.82 -15.02 14.97
C GLU A 177 10.48 -14.61 14.36
N VAL A 178 10.53 -13.70 13.39
CA VAL A 178 9.35 -13.29 12.66
C VAL A 178 9.02 -14.35 11.62
N ALA A 179 7.78 -14.82 11.65
CA ALA A 179 7.21 -15.62 10.59
C ALA A 179 6.21 -14.75 9.81
N GLN A 180 5.91 -15.14 8.57
CA GLN A 180 5.06 -14.34 7.67
C GLN A 180 3.71 -13.95 8.29
N SER A 181 3.13 -14.82 9.12
CA SER A 181 1.83 -14.61 9.78
C SER A 181 1.90 -14.70 11.31
N GLY A 182 3.08 -14.56 11.91
CA GLY A 182 3.19 -14.75 13.35
C GLY A 182 4.59 -14.70 13.95
N ILE A 183 4.68 -15.28 15.14
CA ILE A 183 5.91 -15.38 15.93
C ILE A 183 6.28 -16.84 16.02
N HIS A 184 7.48 -17.19 15.58
CA HIS A 184 8.04 -18.52 15.82
C HIS A 184 9.00 -18.44 17.02
N TRP A 185 8.83 -19.31 18.00
CA TRP A 185 9.59 -19.29 19.24
C TRP A 185 10.85 -20.13 19.12
N LEU A 186 11.99 -19.51 19.41
CA LEU A 186 13.27 -20.18 19.46
C LEU A 186 13.50 -20.71 20.88
N GLY A 187 13.18 -21.99 21.07
CA GLY A 187 13.28 -22.69 22.37
C GLY A 187 11.93 -22.80 23.08
N SER A 188 11.93 -22.67 24.41
CA SER A 188 10.69 -22.80 25.19
C SER A 188 9.79 -21.58 24.98
N PRO A 189 8.57 -21.76 24.44
CA PRO A 189 7.64 -20.67 24.26
C PRO A 189 7.23 -20.10 25.63
N PRO A 190 7.06 -18.78 25.74
CA PRO A 190 6.48 -18.16 26.92
C PRO A 190 5.07 -18.69 27.21
N SER A 191 4.70 -18.74 28.48
CA SER A 191 3.34 -19.05 28.93
C SER A 191 2.62 -17.78 29.39
N GLY A 192 1.32 -17.68 29.11
CA GLY A 192 0.48 -16.58 29.59
C GLY A 192 0.31 -15.43 28.59
N THR A 193 -0.10 -14.26 29.07
CA THR A 193 -0.40 -13.10 28.23
C THR A 193 0.86 -12.43 27.71
N ILE A 194 0.89 -12.21 26.40
CA ILE A 194 1.99 -11.59 25.65
C ILE A 194 1.48 -10.37 24.93
N VAL A 195 2.34 -9.36 24.80
CA VAL A 195 2.13 -8.22 23.92
C VAL A 195 3.21 -8.22 22.85
N ALA A 196 2.79 -8.30 21.58
CA ALA A 196 3.67 -8.15 20.42
C ALA A 196 3.49 -6.76 19.80
N LEU A 197 4.60 -6.06 19.60
CA LEU A 197 4.72 -4.86 18.79
C LEU A 197 5.43 -5.25 17.50
N TYR A 198 4.83 -4.94 16.36
CA TYR A 198 5.33 -5.37 15.07
C TYR A 198 4.94 -4.39 13.97
N THR A 199 5.62 -4.50 12.85
CA THR A 199 5.26 -3.82 11.61
C THR A 199 4.82 -4.85 10.57
N TYR A 200 3.81 -4.51 9.78
CA TYR A 200 3.25 -5.37 8.73
C TYR A 200 3.07 -4.58 7.45
N ARG A 201 3.10 -5.27 6.30
CA ARG A 201 2.79 -4.65 5.00
C ARG A 201 1.28 -4.57 4.85
N PRO A 202 0.68 -3.38 4.61
CA PRO A 202 -0.77 -3.26 4.56
C PRO A 202 -1.32 -3.90 3.28
N HIS A 203 -2.39 -4.67 3.44
CA HIS A 203 -3.15 -5.29 2.36
C HIS A 203 -4.37 -4.43 2.04
N PHE A 204 -4.59 -4.20 0.75
CA PHE A 204 -5.70 -3.42 0.25
C PHE A 204 -6.55 -4.27 -0.69
N GLU A 205 -7.86 -4.08 -0.67
CA GLU A 205 -8.78 -4.64 -1.65
C GLU A 205 -9.26 -3.55 -2.60
N TRP A 206 -9.25 -3.85 -3.89
CA TRP A 206 -9.76 -2.99 -4.94
C TRP A 206 -11.28 -3.07 -5.02
N LEU A 207 -11.95 -1.93 -4.87
CA LEU A 207 -13.41 -1.89 -4.84
C LEU A 207 -14.05 -1.71 -6.23
N GLY A 208 -13.24 -1.52 -7.27
CA GLY A 208 -13.70 -1.15 -8.61
C GLY A 208 -13.40 0.31 -8.94
N GLU A 209 -13.69 0.73 -10.17
CA GLU A 209 -13.70 2.15 -10.50
C GLU A 209 -14.84 2.83 -9.75
N ASP A 210 -14.54 3.93 -9.03
CA ASP A 210 -15.60 4.88 -8.70
C ASP A 210 -16.09 5.46 -10.03
N ASP A 211 -17.38 5.32 -10.32
CA ASP A 211 -18.10 5.87 -11.48
C ASP A 211 -18.11 7.43 -11.49
N HIS A 212 -17.17 8.04 -10.77
CA HIS A 212 -16.94 9.48 -10.63
C HIS A 212 -15.75 9.96 -11.46
N SER A 213 -15.17 9.09 -12.30
CA SER A 213 -14.18 9.54 -13.26
C SER A 213 -14.85 10.44 -14.31
N ALA A 214 -14.33 11.65 -14.45
CA ALA A 214 -14.75 12.63 -15.45
C ALA A 214 -14.88 11.98 -16.85
N PRO A 215 -15.76 12.49 -17.74
CA PRO A 215 -15.99 11.90 -19.05
C PRO A 215 -14.66 11.63 -19.77
N ARG A 216 -14.33 10.35 -19.91
CA ARG A 216 -13.10 9.89 -20.54
C ARG A 216 -13.27 10.01 -22.06
N GLY A 217 -12.48 10.89 -22.68
CA GLY A 217 -12.37 10.93 -24.14
C GLY A 217 -11.87 9.58 -24.68
N THR A 218 -12.22 9.25 -25.92
CA THR A 218 -11.94 7.96 -26.59
C THR A 218 -10.46 7.56 -26.69
N ASN A 219 -9.52 8.41 -26.26
CA ASN A 219 -8.08 8.11 -26.16
C ASN A 219 -7.63 7.71 -24.74
N ALA A 220 -8.57 7.43 -23.82
CA ALA A 220 -8.29 7.19 -22.39
C ALA A 220 -7.49 5.92 -22.06
N GLN A 221 -7.16 5.07 -23.04
CA GLN A 221 -6.29 3.91 -22.81
C GLN A 221 -4.85 4.28 -22.41
N SER A 222 -4.46 5.55 -22.52
CA SER A 222 -3.06 5.99 -22.34
C SER A 222 -2.82 6.79 -21.06
N LEU A 223 -3.86 7.10 -20.28
CA LEU A 223 -3.75 7.90 -19.05
C LEU A 223 -3.87 7.00 -17.82
N PRO A 224 -3.26 7.38 -16.68
CA PRO A 224 -3.39 6.61 -15.46
C PRO A 224 -4.85 6.43 -15.03
N ASN A 225 -5.22 5.20 -14.72
CA ASN A 225 -6.50 4.88 -14.10
C ASN A 225 -6.35 4.95 -12.58
N SER A 226 -7.43 5.33 -11.89
CA SER A 226 -7.46 5.44 -10.44
C SER A 226 -8.76 4.92 -9.86
N GLY A 227 -8.72 4.38 -8.64
CA GLY A 227 -9.92 3.98 -7.93
C GLY A 227 -9.67 3.64 -6.46
N PRO A 228 -10.76 3.47 -5.71
CA PRO A 228 -10.72 3.25 -4.27
C PRO A 228 -10.18 1.88 -3.86
N LEU A 229 -9.39 1.91 -2.79
CA LEU A 229 -8.90 0.77 -2.04
C LEU A 229 -9.51 0.74 -0.64
N ARG A 230 -9.90 -0.45 -0.20
CA ARG A 230 -10.25 -0.75 1.20
C ARG A 230 -9.06 -1.37 1.90
N LEU A 231 -8.62 -0.80 3.01
CA LEU A 231 -7.62 -1.45 3.86
C LEU A 231 -8.25 -2.68 4.50
N LEU A 232 -7.66 -3.85 4.28
CA LEU A 232 -8.07 -5.07 4.94
C LEU A 232 -7.52 -5.08 6.36
N THR A 233 -8.40 -5.35 7.32
CA THR A 233 -8.01 -5.48 8.72
C THR A 233 -7.79 -6.96 9.05
N ALA A 234 -6.93 -7.20 10.03
CA ALA A 234 -6.46 -8.44 10.65
C ALA A 234 -7.38 -9.70 10.78
N ARG A 235 -8.63 -9.69 10.35
CA ARG A 235 -9.54 -10.85 10.39
C ARG A 235 -10.34 -11.07 9.11
N GLU A 236 -10.18 -10.21 8.10
CA GLU A 236 -10.80 -10.36 6.78
C GLU A 236 -9.87 -11.08 5.77
N GLU A 237 -8.75 -11.62 6.26
CA GLU A 237 -7.81 -12.47 5.53
C GLU A 237 -8.06 -13.95 5.84
#